data_AF-A0A1Q2GWL2-F1
#
_entry.id   AF-A0A1Q2GWL2-F1
#
_cell.length_a   1.000
_cell.length_b   1.000
_cell.length_c   1.000
_cell.angle_alpha   90.00
_cell.angle_beta   90.00
_cell.angle_gamma   90.00
#
_symmetry.space_group_name_H-M   'P 1'
#
loop_
_entity.id
_entity.type
_entity.pdbx_description
1 polymer ?
#
loop_
_entity_poly.entity_id
_entity_poly.type
_entity_poly.pdbx_seq_one_letter_code
_entity_poly.pdbx_strand_id
1 'polypeptide(L)'
;MEFEQDSNLTLPLFLLDETLSERDLEQPDFEISIGLDDELLAQICQNPSEDSSIAITVNSYELLIADSPYLKILDQEHDAQITLTHGPLLSVILNTEDQKAFVSPQMDMMPTFDLGDEDE
;
A
#
# COMPACT_ATOMS: atom_id res chain seq x y z
N MET A 1 6.77 -11.25 -1.15
CA MET A 1 5.77 -11.36 -0.06
C MET A 1 4.59 -12.11 -0.66
N GLU A 2 4.14 -13.17 0.00
CA GLU A 2 2.99 -14.00 -0.43
C GLU A 2 1.71 -13.41 0.20
N PHE A 3 0.58 -13.42 -0.51
CA PHE A 3 -0.71 -12.91 0.00
C PHE A 3 -1.75 -14.02 -0.05
N GLU A 4 -2.33 -14.34 1.12
CA GLU A 4 -3.47 -15.25 1.24
C GLU A 4 -4.78 -14.44 1.33
N GLN A 5 -5.93 -15.02 0.97
CA GLN A 5 -7.26 -14.42 1.20
C GLN A 5 -7.44 -14.09 2.70
N ASP A 6 -8.14 -13.00 3.05
CA ASP A 6 -8.26 -12.48 4.43
C ASP A 6 -6.92 -12.01 5.06
N SER A 7 -5.86 -11.81 4.25
CA SER A 7 -4.62 -11.19 4.72
C SER A 7 -4.69 -9.67 4.70
N ASN A 8 -3.89 -9.05 5.57
CA ASN A 8 -3.67 -7.61 5.55
C ASN A 8 -2.38 -7.27 4.80
N LEU A 9 -2.47 -6.39 3.81
CA LEU A 9 -1.31 -5.72 3.24
C LEU A 9 -0.86 -4.62 4.19
N THR A 10 0.25 -4.87 4.89
CA THR A 10 0.87 -3.86 5.76
C THR A 10 2.07 -3.24 5.06
N LEU A 11 2.08 -1.91 4.95
CA LEU A 11 3.16 -1.18 4.30
C LEU A 11 3.61 0.02 5.13
N PRO A 12 4.93 0.28 5.20
CA PRO A 12 5.43 1.50 5.79
C PRO A 12 5.13 2.68 4.86
N LEU A 13 4.78 3.82 5.46
CA LEU A 13 4.53 5.08 4.78
C LEU A 13 5.51 6.14 5.29
N PHE A 14 6.06 6.89 4.34
CA PHE A 14 7.01 7.95 4.58
C PHE A 14 6.48 9.26 4.00
N LEU A 15 6.68 10.37 4.69
CA LEU A 15 6.33 11.69 4.20
C LEU A 15 7.02 11.94 2.84
N LEU A 16 6.22 12.27 1.84
CA LEU A 16 6.71 12.62 0.50
C LEU A 16 7.22 14.07 0.52
N ASP A 17 8.53 14.20 0.71
CA ASP A 17 9.26 15.45 0.87
C ASP A 17 10.67 15.34 0.24
N GLU A 18 11.41 16.45 0.17
CA GLU A 18 12.80 16.49 -0.29
C GLU A 18 13.73 15.55 0.49
N THR A 19 13.40 15.22 1.74
CA THR A 19 14.19 14.31 2.60
C THR A 19 13.90 12.82 2.39
N LEU A 20 12.93 12.44 1.54
CA LEU A 20 12.48 11.05 1.39
C LEU A 20 13.63 10.07 1.09
N SER A 21 14.59 10.48 0.25
CA SER A 21 15.73 9.65 -0.14
C SER A 21 16.70 9.32 1.00
N GLU A 22 16.62 10.07 2.11
CA GLU A 22 17.49 9.94 3.28
C GLU A 22 16.78 9.24 4.45
N ARG A 23 15.51 8.83 4.27
CA ARG A 23 14.70 8.22 5.32
C ARG A 23 15.19 6.81 5.64
N ASP A 24 15.14 6.48 6.92
CA ASP A 24 15.44 5.15 7.41
C ASP A 24 14.20 4.25 7.25
N LEU A 25 14.33 3.16 6.49
CA LEU A 25 13.22 2.26 6.19
C LEU A 25 12.70 1.52 7.43
N GLU A 26 13.49 1.42 8.50
CA GLU A 26 13.10 0.80 9.77
C GLU A 26 12.33 1.79 10.68
N GLN A 27 12.22 3.07 10.29
CA GLN A 27 11.53 4.12 11.04
C GLN A 27 10.49 4.85 10.16
N PRO A 28 9.38 4.20 9.80
CA PRO A 28 8.31 4.85 9.04
C PRO A 28 7.60 5.94 9.84
N ASP A 29 6.89 6.84 9.15
CA ASP A 29 6.00 7.81 9.80
C ASP A 29 4.69 7.13 10.23
N PHE A 30 4.18 6.26 9.36
CA PHE A 30 3.00 5.43 9.57
C PHE A 30 3.21 4.02 9.02
N GLU A 31 2.43 3.08 9.51
CA GLU A 31 2.16 1.83 8.82
C GLU A 31 0.69 1.83 8.40
N ILE A 32 0.42 1.53 7.14
CA ILE A 32 -0.95 1.32 6.65
C ILE A 32 -1.23 -0.17 6.54
N SER A 33 -2.34 -0.61 7.12
CA SER A 33 -2.85 -1.97 7.03
C SER A 33 -4.12 -1.96 6.19
N ILE A 34 -4.09 -2.64 5.06
CA ILE A 34 -5.20 -2.71 4.10
C ILE A 34 -5.70 -4.14 4.06
N GLY A 35 -6.98 -4.36 4.37
CA GLY A 35 -7.61 -5.66 4.20
C GLY A 35 -7.70 -6.02 2.72
N LEU A 36 -7.23 -7.22 2.36
CA LEU A 36 -7.25 -7.70 0.98
C LEU A 36 -8.48 -8.58 0.72
N ASP A 37 -9.59 -7.94 0.39
CA ASP A 37 -10.79 -8.63 -0.12
C ASP A 37 -10.58 -9.16 -1.55
N ASP A 38 -11.43 -10.10 -1.99
CA ASP A 38 -11.41 -10.69 -3.33
C ASP A 38 -11.34 -9.66 -4.47
N GLU A 39 -12.13 -8.58 -4.38
CA GLU A 39 -12.15 -7.53 -5.39
C GLU A 39 -10.83 -6.78 -5.46
N LEU A 40 -10.21 -6.51 -4.31
CA LEU A 40 -8.94 -5.81 -4.26
C LEU A 40 -7.79 -6.72 -4.71
N LEU A 41 -7.79 -7.99 -4.29
CA LEU A 41 -6.83 -9.00 -4.76
C LEU A 41 -6.86 -9.15 -6.28
N ALA A 42 -8.06 -9.29 -6.87
CA ALA A 42 -8.20 -9.38 -8.32
C ALA A 42 -7.67 -8.13 -9.05
N GLN A 43 -7.82 -6.95 -8.45
CA GLN A 43 -7.26 -5.71 -9.00
C GLN A 43 -5.73 -5.65 -8.88
N ILE A 44 -5.19 -6.03 -7.72
CA ILE A 44 -3.74 -6.03 -7.45
C ILE A 44 -2.98 -7.04 -8.32
N CYS A 45 -3.62 -8.14 -8.70
CA CYS A 45 -3.06 -9.15 -9.61
C CYS A 45 -2.95 -8.68 -11.08
N GLN A 46 -3.43 -7.48 -11.42
CA GLN A 46 -3.27 -6.95 -12.76
C GLN A 46 -1.81 -6.57 -13.02
N ASN A 47 -1.29 -6.98 -14.19
CA ASN A 47 0.03 -6.57 -14.66
C ASN A 47 -0.14 -5.52 -15.77
N PRO A 48 -0.13 -4.22 -15.44
CA PRO A 48 -0.24 -3.18 -16.45
C PRO A 48 0.96 -3.23 -17.41
N SER A 49 0.77 -2.69 -18.62
CA SER A 49 1.85 -2.52 -19.60
C SER A 49 2.94 -1.57 -19.09
N GLU A 50 4.15 -1.63 -19.66
CA GLU A 50 5.32 -0.84 -19.24
C GLU A 50 5.08 0.69 -19.17
N ASP A 51 4.19 1.24 -19.99
CA ASP A 51 3.85 2.66 -20.05
C ASP A 51 2.55 3.00 -19.28
N SER A 52 2.03 2.07 -18.49
CA SER A 52 0.73 2.19 -17.83
C SER A 52 0.83 1.94 -16.34
N SER A 53 -0.05 2.61 -15.59
CA SER A 53 -0.27 2.36 -14.18
C SER A 53 -1.76 2.26 -13.89
N ILE A 54 -2.10 1.50 -12.86
CA ILE A 54 -3.47 1.35 -12.38
C ILE A 54 -3.52 1.96 -10.99
N ALA A 55 -4.49 2.85 -10.78
CA ALA A 55 -4.72 3.51 -9.50
C ALA A 55 -6.00 2.95 -8.88
N ILE A 56 -5.89 2.36 -7.70
CA ILE A 56 -6.99 1.68 -6.99
C ILE A 56 -7.25 2.43 -5.68
N THR A 57 -8.42 3.04 -5.55
CA THR A 57 -8.82 3.71 -4.31
C THR A 57 -9.13 2.68 -3.23
N VAL A 58 -8.55 2.87 -2.05
CA VAL A 58 -8.75 1.98 -0.90
C VAL A 58 -9.73 2.65 0.06
N ASN A 59 -10.89 2.02 0.25
CA ASN A 59 -11.97 2.56 1.08
C ASN A 59 -11.92 2.09 2.54
N SER A 60 -11.17 1.03 2.83
CA SER A 60 -11.04 0.47 4.17
C SER A 60 -9.58 0.13 4.45
N TYR A 61 -9.01 0.82 5.42
CA TYR A 61 -7.65 0.62 5.89
C TYR A 61 -7.51 1.17 7.31
N GLU A 62 -6.49 0.69 8.01
CA GLU A 62 -6.10 1.17 9.32
C GLU A 62 -4.72 1.83 9.23
N LEU A 63 -4.54 2.96 9.92
CA LEU A 63 -3.26 3.63 10.06
C LEU A 63 -2.72 3.41 11.47
N LEU A 64 -1.53 2.85 11.55
CA LEU A 64 -0.77 2.68 12.77
C LEU A 64 0.32 3.74 12.78
N ILE A 65 0.37 4.56 13.84
CA ILE A 65 1.41 5.57 13.98
C ILE A 65 2.67 4.94 14.54
N ALA A 66 3.76 5.14 13.82
CA ALA A 66 5.10 4.85 14.31
C ALA A 66 5.72 6.07 15.02
N ASP A 67 5.37 7.31 14.62
CA ASP A 67 5.93 8.54 15.20
C ASP A 67 4.88 9.56 15.69
N SER A 68 5.12 10.16 16.88
CA SER A 68 4.15 11.03 17.57
C SER A 68 3.74 12.38 16.91
N PRO A 69 4.53 13.05 16.05
CA PRO A 69 4.17 14.37 15.51
C PRO A 69 2.99 14.32 14.54
N TYR A 70 2.63 13.13 14.05
CA TYR A 70 1.56 12.96 13.08
C TYR A 70 0.26 12.40 13.67
N LEU A 71 0.13 12.34 15.01
CA LEU A 71 -1.11 11.90 15.68
C LEU A 71 -2.38 12.59 15.18
N LYS A 72 -2.28 13.89 14.86
CA LYS A 72 -3.41 14.67 14.35
C LYS A 72 -3.91 14.21 12.98
N ILE A 73 -3.09 13.48 12.22
CA ILE A 73 -3.44 12.96 10.91
C ILE A 73 -4.45 11.80 11.02
N LEU A 74 -4.50 11.08 12.15
CA LEU A 74 -5.52 10.03 12.34
C LEU A 74 -6.94 10.60 12.55
N ASP A 75 -7.04 11.86 12.99
CA ASP A 75 -8.32 12.52 13.30
C ASP A 75 -8.85 13.39 12.15
N GLN A 76 -8.12 13.48 11.03
CA GLN A 76 -8.52 14.28 9.85
C GLN A 76 -8.94 13.37 8.69
N GLU A 77 -9.57 13.95 7.66
CA GLU A 77 -9.87 13.22 6.44
C GLU A 77 -8.58 12.88 5.68
N HIS A 78 -8.50 11.64 5.22
CA HIS A 78 -7.39 11.11 4.44
C HIS A 78 -7.88 10.07 3.43
N ASP A 79 -7.23 10.01 2.27
CA ASP A 79 -7.50 9.05 1.21
C ASP A 79 -6.27 8.20 0.92
N ALA A 80 -6.47 6.89 0.75
CA ALA A 80 -5.41 5.97 0.37
C ALA A 80 -5.65 5.44 -1.04
N GLN A 81 -4.57 5.33 -1.81
CA GLN A 81 -4.60 4.80 -3.15
C GLN A 81 -3.41 3.86 -3.36
N ILE A 82 -3.70 2.68 -3.89
CA ILE A 82 -2.70 1.75 -4.40
C ILE A 82 -2.38 2.13 -5.84
N THR A 83 -1.09 2.17 -6.16
CA THR A 83 -0.58 2.30 -7.53
C THR A 83 0.08 0.99 -7.93
N LEU A 84 -0.39 0.40 -9.02
CA LEU A 84 0.23 -0.76 -9.67
C LEU A 84 0.98 -0.30 -10.92
N THR A 85 2.21 -0.73 -11.07
CA THR A 85 3.03 -0.53 -12.27
C THR A 85 3.52 -1.86 -12.82
N HIS A 86 4.02 -1.84 -14.05
CA HIS A 86 4.55 -3.03 -14.72
C HIS A 86 5.60 -3.75 -13.88
N GLY A 87 5.57 -5.09 -13.87
CA GLY A 87 6.46 -5.91 -13.04
C GLY A 87 5.82 -6.31 -11.70
N PRO A 88 4.50 -6.55 -11.70
CA PRO A 88 3.54 -6.23 -10.61
C PRO A 88 4.15 -5.51 -9.39
N LEU A 89 4.63 -4.29 -9.62
CA LEU A 89 5.12 -3.45 -8.53
C LEU A 89 3.94 -2.68 -7.94
N LEU A 90 3.82 -2.70 -6.62
CA LEU A 90 2.80 -1.98 -5.88
C LEU A 90 3.42 -0.93 -4.96
N SER A 91 2.81 0.24 -4.89
CA SER A 91 3.01 1.22 -3.82
C SER A 91 1.68 1.80 -3.34
N VAL A 92 1.69 2.41 -2.16
CA VAL A 92 0.55 3.12 -1.59
C VAL A 92 0.89 4.59 -1.45
N ILE A 93 -0.07 5.45 -1.77
CA ILE A 93 -0.05 6.87 -1.43
C ILE A 93 -1.21 7.15 -0.48
N LEU A 94 -0.93 7.84 0.62
CA LEU A 94 -1.92 8.40 1.53
C LEU A 94 -1.89 9.93 1.38
N ASN A 95 -2.98 10.51 0.89
CA ASN A 95 -3.14 11.96 0.84
C ASN A 95 -3.95 12.42 2.05
N THR A 96 -3.62 13.61 2.53
CA THR A 96 -4.24 14.21 3.71
C THR A 96 -4.83 15.58 3.41
N GLU A 97 -5.80 16.01 4.22
CA GLU A 97 -6.44 17.33 4.09
C GLU A 97 -5.44 18.50 4.10
N ASP A 98 -4.34 18.39 4.87
CA ASP A 98 -3.29 19.42 5.00
C ASP A 98 -2.32 19.45 3.79
N GLN A 99 -2.67 18.81 2.67
CA GLN A 99 -1.86 18.66 1.45
C GLN A 99 -0.52 17.92 1.65
N LYS A 100 -0.40 17.17 2.74
CA LYS A 100 0.72 16.23 2.90
C LYS A 100 0.36 14.91 2.22
N ALA A 101 1.35 14.34 1.55
CA ALA A 101 1.25 13.00 0.99
C ALA A 101 2.29 12.11 1.68
N PHE A 102 1.91 10.87 1.95
CA PHE A 102 2.81 9.83 2.42
C PHE A 102 2.85 8.72 1.39
N VAL A 103 4.01 8.11 1.19
CA VAL A 103 4.22 7.10 0.15
C VAL A 103 4.95 5.89 0.73
N SER A 104 4.54 4.71 0.30
CA SER A 104 5.28 3.47 0.58
C SER A 104 6.40 3.25 -0.44
N PRO A 105 7.46 2.52 -0.09
CA PRO A 105 8.36 1.97 -1.10
C PRO A 105 7.58 1.09 -2.09
N GLN A 106 8.14 0.93 -3.29
CA GLN A 106 7.65 -0.04 -4.25
C GLN A 106 7.97 -1.45 -3.75
N MET A 107 6.97 -2.32 -3.81
CA MET A 107 7.07 -3.71 -3.39
C MET A 107 6.74 -4.60 -4.59
N ASP A 108 7.60 -5.57 -4.87
CA ASP A 108 7.30 -6.64 -5.80
C ASP A 108 6.18 -7.52 -5.25
N MET A 109 5.05 -7.55 -5.94
CA MET A 109 4.00 -8.53 -5.70
C MET A 109 4.17 -9.72 -6.64
N MET A 110 4.55 -10.85 -6.06
CA MET A 110 4.31 -12.16 -6.69
C MET A 110 3.12 -12.79 -5.97
N PRO A 111 1.89 -12.65 -6.48
CA PRO A 111 0.77 -13.40 -5.92
C PRO A 111 1.02 -14.89 -6.17
N THR A 112 1.23 -15.65 -5.10
CA THR A 112 1.11 -17.10 -5.14
C THR A 112 -0.38 -17.40 -5.04
N PHE A 113 -1.03 -17.58 -6.19
CA PHE A 113 -2.33 -18.23 -6.19
C PHE A 113 -2.05 -19.69 -5.84
N ASP A 114 -2.35 -20.10 -4.61
CA ASP A 114 -2.44 -21.51 -4.27
C ASP A 114 -3.62 -22.05 -5.08
N LEU A 115 -3.33 -22.45 -6.33
CA LEU A 115 -4.15 -23.41 -7.04
C LEU A 115 -4.00 -24.67 -6.22
N GLY A 116 -4.75 -24.79 -5.13
CA GLY A 116 -4.72 -25.97 -4.28
C GLY A 116 -4.69 -27.17 -5.21
N ASP A 117 -3.70 -28.03 -5.05
CA ASP A 117 -3.63 -29.28 -5.79
C ASP A 117 -4.99 -29.97 -5.62
N GLU A 118 -5.89 -29.83 -6.61
CA GLU A 118 -7.02 -30.74 -6.78
C GLU A 118 -6.43 -32.05 -7.31
N ASP A 119 -5.59 -32.69 -6.49
CA ASP A 119 -5.35 -34.11 -6.55
C ASP A 119 -6.52 -34.80 -5.81
N GLU A 120 -7.65 -34.94 -6.52
CA GLU A 120 -8.60 -36.03 -6.25
C GLU A 120 -8.92 -36.83 -7.53
#